data_AF-A0A517M0X4-F1
#
_entry.id   AF-A0A517M0X4-F1
#
_cell.length_a   1.000
_cell.length_b   1.000
_cell.length_c   1.000
_cell.angle_alpha   90.00
_cell.angle_beta   90.00
_cell.angle_gamma   90.00
#
_symmetry.space_group_name_H-M   'P 1'
#
loop_
_entity.id
_entity.type
_entity.pdbx_description
1 polymer ?
#
loop_
_entity_poly.entity_id
_entity_poly.type
_entity_poly.pdbx_seq_one_letter_code
_entity_poly.pdbx_strand_id
1 'polypeptide(L)'
;MSEKLEPADRRTKLAVRFSVAIAALLLIAASVTASRDPFPVDAVLTTAGWADESTCSECHVEADTYPETGHAQTLRLASDAKSIQTLTGLTKQALPNEEAFEIEIDSNSEVHAITEREGITRRIRIDWCFGSGAHAHTWTSTMDDLLGNTDEVEFRWTWFHHTDRFARTPGQPEHVGDTHYGAFGLFFDGAKSVSCFSCHSSYLPAENSSIDFHGMVSSINCQRCHGPQQAHVAAGGEGVIDDWMATDRIDAVHRCGQCHRNADEQEPDEIRTDNLDIVRFQPVGLLQSPCFIESEMSCTTCHDPHKSLAAQDSKGIWQCVQCHDPQQPQHTTCGAGNRDDCLRCHMPAVPMNPNIRFTDHWIRVRDDIQETK
;
A
#
# COMPACT_ATOMS: atom_id res chain seq x y z
N MET A 1 65.84 20.97 38.74
CA MET A 1 64.85 21.73 39.54
C MET A 1 63.52 21.02 39.39
N SER A 2 63.02 20.48 40.49
CA SER A 2 61.76 19.72 40.57
C SER A 2 60.62 20.71 40.79
N GLU A 3 59.69 20.78 39.85
CA GLU A 3 58.48 21.60 39.98
C GLU A 3 57.31 20.66 40.30
N LYS A 4 56.81 20.77 41.53
CA LYS A 4 55.66 20.01 42.03
C LYS A 4 54.39 20.58 41.40
N LEU A 5 53.67 19.78 40.62
CA LEU A 5 52.30 20.06 40.19
C LEU A 5 51.32 19.78 41.32
N GLU A 6 50.57 20.81 41.74
CA GLU A 6 49.46 20.72 42.70
C GLU A 6 48.26 19.93 42.14
N PRO A 7 47.47 19.23 42.99
CA PRO A 7 46.34 18.41 42.55
C PRO A 7 45.05 19.24 42.49
N ALA A 8 45.00 20.27 41.65
CA ALA A 8 43.83 21.14 41.52
C ALA A 8 43.12 20.95 40.17
N ASP A 9 42.73 19.72 39.80
CA ASP A 9 41.85 19.57 38.61
C ASP A 9 41.11 18.22 38.47
N ARG A 10 41.16 17.32 39.46
CA ARG A 10 40.55 15.99 39.29
C ARG A 10 39.04 15.99 39.49
N ARG A 11 38.53 16.82 40.42
CA ARG A 11 37.09 16.88 40.75
C ARG A 11 36.29 17.61 39.66
N THR A 12 36.85 18.68 39.10
CA THR A 12 36.24 19.44 38.00
C THR A 12 36.18 18.62 36.72
N LYS A 13 37.27 17.91 36.37
CA LYS A 13 37.30 16.99 35.22
C LYS A 13 36.35 15.80 35.37
N LEU A 14 36.12 15.31 36.59
CA LEU A 14 35.18 14.22 36.84
C LEU A 14 33.73 14.71 36.72
N ALA A 15 33.40 15.87 37.29
CA ALA A 15 32.07 16.47 37.18
C ALA A 15 31.71 16.77 35.71
N VAL A 16 32.63 17.34 34.94
CA VAL A 16 32.42 17.59 33.49
C VAL A 16 32.21 16.29 32.72
N ARG A 17 32.95 15.22 33.05
CA ARG A 17 32.78 13.90 32.41
C ARG A 17 31.45 13.25 32.73
N PHE A 18 30.95 13.37 33.96
CA PHE A 18 29.62 12.89 34.34
C PHE A 18 28.50 13.69 33.66
N SER A 19 28.63 15.02 33.57
CA SER A 19 27.65 15.85 32.88
C SER A 19 27.57 15.57 31.38
N VAL A 20 28.71 15.31 30.72
CA VAL A 20 28.75 14.91 29.31
C VAL A 20 28.17 13.51 29.11
N ALA A 21 28.44 12.56 30.01
CA ALA A 21 27.87 11.22 29.94
C ALA A 21 26.34 11.23 30.15
N ILE A 22 25.83 12.04 31.07
CA ILE A 22 24.39 12.21 31.30
C ILE A 22 23.74 12.93 30.11
N ALA A 23 24.37 13.96 29.55
CA ALA A 23 23.87 14.63 28.35
C ALA A 23 23.86 13.70 27.13
N ALA A 24 24.88 12.85 26.97
CA ALA A 24 24.93 11.82 25.92
C ALA A 24 23.85 10.74 26.14
N LEU A 25 23.64 10.28 27.38
CA LEU A 25 22.56 9.35 27.72
C LEU A 25 21.17 9.94 27.51
N LEU A 26 20.98 11.23 27.80
CA LEU A 26 19.73 11.94 27.54
C LEU A 26 19.52 12.21 26.05
N LEU A 27 20.58 12.47 25.28
CA LEU A 27 20.52 12.56 23.81
C LEU A 27 20.25 11.21 23.17
N ILE A 28 20.85 10.13 23.69
CA ILE A 28 20.57 8.76 23.25
C ILE A 28 19.13 8.39 23.62
N ALA A 29 18.68 8.63 24.85
CA ALA A 29 17.30 8.41 25.27
C ALA A 29 16.32 9.24 24.45
N ALA A 30 16.62 10.52 24.19
CA ALA A 30 15.81 11.38 23.33
C ALA A 30 15.81 10.91 21.86
N SER A 31 16.91 10.33 21.36
CA SER A 31 16.98 9.74 20.02
C SER A 31 16.29 8.37 19.93
N VAL A 32 16.22 7.63 21.04
CA VAL A 32 15.47 6.36 21.14
C VAL A 32 13.98 6.62 21.33
N THR A 33 13.57 7.72 21.97
CA THR A 33 12.16 8.16 22.04
C THR A 33 11.73 9.02 20.86
N ALA A 34 12.69 9.48 20.04
CA ALA A 34 12.44 10.11 18.74
C ALA A 34 12.67 9.12 17.60
N SER A 35 12.40 7.83 17.84
CA SER A 35 11.77 7.03 16.80
C SER A 35 10.49 7.77 16.43
N ARG A 36 10.57 8.54 15.34
CA ARG A 36 9.40 8.88 14.54
C ARG A 36 8.61 7.58 14.45
N ASP A 37 7.39 7.53 14.97
CA ASP A 37 6.49 6.43 14.70
C ASP A 37 6.50 6.26 13.17
N PRO A 38 7.11 5.18 12.66
CA PRO A 38 7.19 5.04 11.23
C PRO A 38 5.80 4.53 10.84
N PHE A 39 5.14 5.30 9.99
CA PHE A 39 3.89 5.02 9.30
C PHE A 39 2.61 5.34 10.08
N PRO A 40 1.54 5.80 9.39
CA PRO A 40 0.20 5.83 9.96
C PRO A 40 -0.26 4.38 10.17
N VAL A 41 0.11 3.76 11.30
CA VAL A 41 -0.42 2.47 11.73
C VAL A 41 -1.82 2.68 12.30
N ASP A 42 -2.75 3.08 11.43
CA ASP A 42 -4.15 3.21 11.80
C ASP A 42 -4.97 2.01 11.29
N ALA A 43 -4.36 0.87 10.94
CA ALA A 43 -5.12 -0.37 11.01
C ALA A 43 -5.71 -0.43 12.41
N VAL A 44 -7.04 -0.52 12.48
CA VAL A 44 -7.73 -0.40 13.75
C VAL A 44 -7.18 -1.52 14.65
N LEU A 45 -6.56 -1.18 15.77
CA LEU A 45 -6.07 -2.18 16.74
C LEU A 45 -7.21 -2.65 17.66
N THR A 46 -8.39 -2.02 17.57
CA THR A 46 -9.56 -2.35 18.39
C THR A 46 -10.88 -2.34 17.62
N THR A 47 -11.60 -3.45 17.61
CA THR A 47 -12.97 -3.50 17.06
C THR A 47 -14.04 -2.90 17.98
N ALA A 48 -13.64 -2.27 19.08
CA ALA A 48 -14.59 -1.64 20.00
C ALA A 48 -15.46 -0.61 19.26
N GLY A 49 -16.78 -0.81 19.31
CA GLY A 49 -17.75 0.05 18.62
C GLY A 49 -17.96 -0.29 17.14
N TRP A 50 -17.41 -1.38 16.62
CA TRP A 50 -17.72 -1.85 15.27
C TRP A 50 -19.12 -2.45 15.21
N ALA A 51 -19.84 -2.11 14.15
CA ALA A 51 -21.08 -2.77 13.76
C ALA A 51 -20.79 -4.06 12.98
N ASP A 52 -21.80 -4.93 12.89
CA ASP A 52 -21.82 -5.99 11.88
C ASP A 52 -21.93 -5.34 10.49
N GLU A 53 -20.94 -5.62 9.64
CA GLU A 53 -20.80 -5.06 8.29
C GLU A 53 -22.01 -5.37 7.39
N SER A 54 -22.67 -6.52 7.60
CA SER A 54 -23.86 -6.88 6.82
C SER A 54 -25.02 -5.90 7.03
N THR A 55 -25.09 -5.26 8.19
CA THR A 55 -26.12 -4.27 8.52
C THR A 55 -26.04 -3.03 7.64
N CYS A 56 -24.85 -2.68 7.12
CA CYS A 56 -24.68 -1.53 6.25
C CYS A 56 -25.56 -1.62 5.00
N SER A 57 -25.71 -2.83 4.44
CA SER A 57 -26.52 -3.11 3.24
C SER A 57 -28.03 -2.97 3.46
N GLU A 58 -28.50 -2.93 4.70
CA GLU A 58 -29.91 -2.72 5.00
C GLU A 58 -30.35 -1.27 4.74
N CYS A 59 -29.40 -0.32 4.78
CA CYS A 59 -29.67 1.12 4.62
C CYS A 59 -28.89 1.77 3.46
N HIS A 60 -27.69 1.28 3.13
CA HIS A 60 -26.80 1.87 2.12
C HIS A 60 -26.71 1.00 0.88
N VAL A 61 -27.19 1.53 -0.25
CA VAL A 61 -27.16 0.84 -1.55
C VAL A 61 -25.73 0.67 -2.09
N GLU A 62 -24.81 1.51 -1.64
CA GLU A 62 -23.38 1.43 -1.98
C GLU A 62 -22.76 0.08 -1.55
N ALA A 63 -23.28 -0.52 -0.47
CA ALA A 63 -22.81 -1.80 0.04
C ALA A 63 -23.06 -2.96 -0.93
N ASP A 64 -24.02 -2.84 -1.86
CA ASP A 64 -24.33 -3.89 -2.82
C ASP A 64 -23.19 -4.08 -3.85
N THR A 65 -22.57 -2.97 -4.29
CA THR A 65 -21.50 -2.98 -5.29
C THR A 65 -20.11 -2.94 -4.69
N TYR A 66 -19.98 -2.52 -3.42
CA TYR A 66 -18.69 -2.39 -2.75
C TYR A 66 -17.81 -3.66 -2.80
N PRO A 67 -18.35 -4.90 -2.69
CA PRO A 67 -17.55 -6.13 -2.81
C PRO A 67 -16.83 -6.30 -4.16
N GLU A 68 -17.23 -5.57 -5.21
CA GLU A 68 -16.58 -5.58 -6.53
C GLU A 68 -15.40 -4.60 -6.63
N THR A 69 -15.20 -3.74 -5.62
CA THR A 69 -14.13 -2.75 -5.61
C THR A 69 -12.76 -3.40 -5.39
N GLY A 70 -11.70 -2.68 -5.78
CA GLY A 70 -10.34 -3.09 -5.45
C GLY A 70 -10.07 -3.11 -3.95
N HIS A 71 -10.71 -2.22 -3.19
CA HIS A 71 -10.60 -2.14 -1.73
C HIS A 71 -11.08 -3.43 -1.04
N ALA A 72 -12.28 -3.91 -1.40
CA ALA A 72 -12.85 -5.14 -0.86
C ALA A 72 -12.11 -6.43 -1.29
N GLN A 73 -11.18 -6.32 -2.23
CA GLN A 73 -10.50 -7.44 -2.88
C GLN A 73 -8.99 -7.42 -2.71
N THR A 74 -8.45 -6.51 -1.89
CA THR A 74 -7.01 -6.25 -1.79
C THR A 74 -6.21 -7.36 -1.12
N LEU A 75 -6.87 -8.24 -0.36
CA LEU A 75 -6.24 -9.36 0.34
C LEU A 75 -7.18 -10.55 0.44
N ARG A 76 -6.66 -11.74 0.12
CA ARG A 76 -7.36 -13.01 0.25
C ARG A 76 -6.40 -14.11 0.69
N LEU A 77 -6.94 -15.19 1.24
CA LEU A 77 -6.17 -16.41 1.47
C LEU A 77 -5.69 -16.98 0.13
N ALA A 78 -4.50 -17.58 0.13
CA ALA A 78 -3.97 -18.25 -1.05
C ALA A 78 -4.88 -19.40 -1.52
N SER A 79 -5.60 -20.03 -0.58
CA SER A 79 -6.58 -21.10 -0.81
C SER A 79 -7.94 -20.61 -1.36
N ASP A 80 -8.15 -19.29 -1.49
CA ASP A 80 -9.33 -18.76 -2.16
C ASP A 80 -9.39 -19.26 -3.62
N ALA A 81 -10.60 -19.57 -4.11
CA ALA A 81 -10.77 -20.15 -5.43
C ALA A 81 -10.22 -19.26 -6.57
N LYS A 82 -10.34 -17.93 -6.45
CA LYS A 82 -9.79 -16.99 -7.45
C LYS A 82 -8.27 -16.91 -7.37
N SER A 83 -7.71 -16.98 -6.15
CA SER A 83 -6.27 -17.10 -5.95
C SER A 83 -5.73 -18.36 -6.60
N ILE A 84 -6.29 -19.53 -6.28
CA ILE A 84 -5.89 -20.83 -6.86
C ILE A 84 -5.99 -20.82 -8.39
N GLN A 85 -7.08 -20.27 -8.93
CA GLN A 85 -7.28 -20.18 -10.38
C GLN A 85 -6.12 -19.44 -11.06
N THR A 86 -5.68 -18.31 -10.50
CA THR A 86 -4.57 -17.53 -11.04
C THR A 86 -3.24 -18.25 -10.80
N LEU A 87 -3.01 -18.71 -9.57
CA LEU A 87 -1.76 -19.29 -9.11
C LEU A 87 -1.39 -20.59 -9.83
N THR A 88 -2.37 -21.44 -10.15
CA THR A 88 -2.14 -22.68 -10.94
C THR A 88 -1.68 -22.40 -12.38
N GLY A 89 -1.82 -21.17 -12.87
CA GLY A 89 -1.21 -20.71 -14.12
C GLY A 89 0.31 -20.69 -14.08
N LEU A 90 0.92 -20.49 -12.90
CA LEU A 90 2.37 -20.40 -12.72
C LEU A 90 3.07 -21.67 -13.20
N THR A 91 2.58 -22.85 -12.81
CA THR A 91 3.17 -24.15 -13.17
C THR A 91 3.16 -24.42 -14.68
N LYS A 92 2.29 -23.73 -15.42
CA LYS A 92 2.20 -23.87 -16.89
C LYS A 92 3.11 -22.87 -17.62
N GLN A 93 3.73 -21.94 -16.91
CA GLN A 93 4.51 -20.86 -17.50
C GLN A 93 5.98 -20.99 -17.13
N ALA A 94 6.84 -21.10 -18.15
CA ALA A 94 8.28 -20.91 -17.96
C ALA A 94 8.57 -19.42 -17.72
N LEU A 95 9.15 -19.10 -16.58
CA LEU A 95 9.60 -17.75 -16.24
C LEU A 95 11.07 -17.59 -16.67
N PRO A 96 11.41 -16.64 -17.57
CA PRO A 96 12.78 -16.43 -18.00
C PRO A 96 13.70 -16.09 -16.81
N ASN A 97 14.82 -16.80 -16.70
CA ASN A 97 15.82 -16.62 -15.63
C ASN A 97 15.29 -16.86 -14.21
N GLU A 98 14.15 -17.56 -14.06
CA GLU A 98 13.66 -18.02 -12.77
C GLU A 98 13.72 -19.54 -12.69
N GLU A 99 13.76 -20.06 -11.46
CA GLU A 99 13.54 -21.48 -11.20
C GLU A 99 12.11 -21.89 -11.57
N ALA A 100 11.93 -23.16 -11.93
CA ALA A 100 10.61 -23.72 -12.15
C ALA A 100 9.90 -23.92 -10.80
N PHE A 101 8.64 -23.48 -10.72
CA PHE A 101 7.82 -23.65 -9.53
C PHE A 101 6.61 -24.54 -9.84
N GLU A 102 6.38 -25.50 -8.95
CA GLU A 102 5.16 -26.30 -8.94
C GLU A 102 4.25 -25.84 -7.81
N ILE A 103 2.95 -25.78 -8.08
CA ILE A 103 1.94 -25.46 -7.09
C ILE A 103 1.23 -26.75 -6.70
N GLU A 104 1.35 -27.11 -5.43
CA GLU A 104 0.68 -28.25 -4.82
C GLU A 104 -0.44 -27.76 -3.91
N ILE A 105 -1.61 -28.41 -3.98
CA ILE A 105 -2.69 -28.22 -3.01
C ILE A 105 -2.86 -29.55 -2.31
N ASP A 106 -2.69 -29.56 -0.99
CA ASP A 106 -2.75 -30.80 -0.22
C ASP A 106 -4.18 -31.18 0.18
N SER A 107 -4.32 -32.29 0.91
CA SER A 107 -5.62 -32.79 1.35
C SER A 107 -6.36 -31.86 2.32
N ASN A 108 -5.66 -30.91 2.95
CA ASN A 108 -6.22 -29.91 3.85
C ASN A 108 -6.54 -28.59 3.13
N SER A 109 -6.41 -28.56 1.79
CA SER A 109 -6.53 -27.35 0.97
C SER A 109 -5.44 -26.29 1.27
N GLU A 110 -4.33 -26.68 1.88
CA GLU A 110 -3.17 -25.80 2.03
C GLU A 110 -2.41 -25.75 0.70
N VAL A 111 -2.06 -24.54 0.27
CA VAL A 111 -1.37 -24.30 -0.99
C VAL A 111 0.12 -24.21 -0.73
N HIS A 112 0.93 -24.85 -1.56
CA HIS A 112 2.38 -24.94 -1.41
C HIS A 112 3.10 -24.63 -2.72
N ALA A 113 4.20 -23.90 -2.63
CA ALA A 113 5.18 -23.76 -3.71
C ALA A 113 6.30 -24.77 -3.53
N ILE A 114 6.69 -25.43 -4.62
CA ILE A 114 7.77 -26.40 -4.66
C ILE A 114 8.78 -25.96 -5.73
N THR A 115 10.07 -25.98 -5.41
CA THR A 115 11.17 -25.80 -6.37
C THR A 115 12.22 -26.87 -6.14
N GLU A 116 12.88 -27.32 -7.20
CA GLU A 116 14.02 -28.24 -7.13
C GLU A 116 15.23 -27.61 -7.82
N ARG A 117 16.33 -27.47 -7.06
CA ARG A 117 17.60 -26.99 -7.58
C ARG A 117 18.74 -27.84 -7.06
N GLU A 118 19.61 -28.28 -7.96
CA GLU A 118 20.82 -29.06 -7.65
C GLU A 118 20.50 -30.35 -6.86
N GLY A 119 19.34 -30.97 -7.13
CA GLY A 119 18.85 -32.16 -6.42
C GLY A 119 18.29 -31.89 -5.02
N ILE A 120 18.11 -30.62 -4.64
CA ILE A 120 17.49 -30.21 -3.39
C ILE A 120 16.08 -29.69 -3.70
N THR A 121 15.08 -30.47 -3.33
CA THR A 121 13.68 -30.06 -3.32
C THR A 121 13.39 -29.21 -2.10
N ARG A 122 12.83 -28.01 -2.31
CA ARG A 122 12.34 -27.12 -1.27
C ARG A 122 10.83 -26.99 -1.43
N ARG A 123 10.12 -26.87 -0.30
CA ARG A 123 8.66 -26.71 -0.22
C ARG A 123 8.35 -25.66 0.83
N ILE A 124 7.48 -24.71 0.51
CA ILE A 124 6.97 -23.69 1.43
C ILE A 124 5.46 -23.56 1.25
N ARG A 125 4.73 -23.24 2.33
CA ARG A 125 3.31 -22.92 2.25
C ARG A 125 3.13 -21.54 1.60
N ILE A 126 1.98 -21.32 0.99
CA ILE A 126 1.54 -20.02 0.49
C ILE A 126 0.31 -19.67 1.29
N ASP A 127 0.36 -18.55 2.00
CA ASP A 127 -0.66 -18.18 2.98
C ASP A 127 -1.63 -17.15 2.39
N TRP A 128 -1.10 -16.14 1.70
CA TRP A 128 -1.85 -14.96 1.29
C TRP A 128 -1.64 -14.62 -0.19
N CYS A 129 -2.64 -13.94 -0.76
CA CYS A 129 -2.61 -13.32 -2.08
C CYS A 129 -2.98 -11.84 -1.92
N PHE A 130 -1.98 -10.98 -2.11
CA PHE A 130 -2.08 -9.53 -2.09
C PHE A 130 -2.45 -8.98 -3.48
N GLY A 131 -3.27 -7.92 -3.47
CA GLY A 131 -3.73 -7.22 -4.65
C GLY A 131 -5.14 -7.61 -5.06
N SER A 132 -5.85 -6.66 -5.68
CA SER A 132 -7.22 -6.86 -6.19
C SER A 132 -7.29 -7.56 -7.55
N GLY A 133 -6.14 -7.75 -8.21
CA GLY A 133 -6.07 -8.25 -9.57
C GLY A 133 -6.27 -7.19 -10.66
N ALA A 134 -6.61 -5.94 -10.31
CA ALA A 134 -6.73 -4.84 -11.28
C ALA A 134 -5.36 -4.47 -11.90
N HIS A 135 -4.30 -4.57 -11.11
CA HIS A 135 -2.92 -4.43 -11.59
C HIS A 135 -2.16 -5.75 -11.52
N ALA A 136 -2.25 -6.43 -10.37
CA ALA A 136 -1.46 -7.61 -10.09
C ALA A 136 -2.03 -8.44 -8.92
N HIS A 137 -1.56 -9.69 -8.84
CA HIS A 137 -1.59 -10.54 -7.66
C HIS A 137 -0.17 -10.96 -7.28
N THR A 138 0.21 -10.75 -6.02
CA THR A 138 1.48 -11.23 -5.45
C THR A 138 1.14 -12.10 -4.26
N TRP A 139 1.83 -13.21 -4.10
CA TRP A 139 1.58 -14.13 -3.00
C TRP A 139 2.68 -14.03 -1.98
N THR A 140 2.34 -14.42 -0.75
CA THR A 140 3.30 -14.43 0.36
C THR A 140 3.11 -15.64 1.27
N SER A 141 4.16 -15.99 1.99
CA SER A 141 4.10 -16.92 3.11
C SER A 141 4.38 -16.18 4.40
N THR A 142 3.76 -16.60 5.49
CA THR A 142 3.93 -16.00 6.82
C THR A 142 4.40 -17.05 7.82
N MET A 143 5.27 -16.66 8.74
CA MET A 143 5.82 -17.55 9.75
C MET A 143 6.31 -16.82 10.99
N ASP A 144 6.32 -17.50 12.11
CA ASP A 144 6.81 -16.92 13.35
C ASP A 144 8.33 -17.05 13.47
N ASP A 145 8.98 -15.96 13.86
CA ASP A 145 10.39 -15.96 14.23
C ASP A 145 10.60 -16.53 15.65
N LEU A 146 11.86 -16.57 16.11
CA LEU A 146 12.18 -17.09 17.45
C LEU A 146 11.64 -16.24 18.61
N LEU A 147 11.23 -15.01 18.33
CA LEU A 147 10.64 -14.07 19.29
C LEU A 147 9.10 -14.07 19.22
N GLY A 148 8.51 -14.79 18.26
CA GLY A 148 7.08 -14.84 18.00
C GLY A 148 6.57 -13.72 17.09
N ASN A 149 7.47 -12.96 16.47
CA ASN A 149 7.10 -11.96 15.46
C ASN A 149 6.70 -12.68 14.17
N THR A 150 5.74 -12.12 13.43
CA THR A 150 5.29 -12.70 12.16
C THR A 150 6.13 -12.17 11.01
N ASP A 151 7.10 -12.95 10.55
CA ASP A 151 7.88 -12.67 9.36
C ASP A 151 7.14 -13.12 8.08
N GLU A 152 7.53 -12.54 6.94
CA GLU A 152 6.89 -12.76 5.65
C GLU A 152 7.91 -13.09 4.56
N VAL A 153 7.58 -14.03 3.68
CA VAL A 153 8.29 -14.27 2.42
C VAL A 153 7.42 -13.79 1.27
N GLU A 154 7.84 -12.71 0.60
CA GLU A 154 7.24 -12.31 -0.66
C GLU A 154 7.83 -13.14 -1.79
N PHE A 155 6.96 -13.88 -2.50
CA PHE A 155 7.39 -14.73 -3.59
C PHE A 155 7.94 -13.89 -4.75
N ARG A 156 8.94 -14.43 -5.45
CA ARG A 156 9.59 -13.74 -6.57
C ARG A 156 8.75 -13.58 -7.82
N TRP A 157 7.54 -14.13 -7.83
CA TRP A 157 6.64 -14.05 -8.97
C TRP A 157 5.34 -13.33 -8.60
N THR A 158 4.86 -12.54 -9.54
CA THR A 158 3.62 -11.78 -9.49
C THR A 158 2.89 -12.04 -10.78
N TRP A 159 1.58 -12.29 -10.72
CA TRP A 159 0.74 -12.26 -11.91
C TRP A 159 0.36 -10.81 -12.20
N PHE A 160 0.54 -10.37 -13.44
CA PHE A 160 0.26 -9.00 -13.86
C PHE A 160 -0.89 -8.94 -14.85
N HIS A 161 -1.92 -8.17 -14.52
CA HIS A 161 -3.12 -8.02 -15.35
C HIS A 161 -2.81 -7.47 -16.75
N HIS A 162 -1.95 -6.46 -16.85
CA HIS A 162 -1.64 -5.81 -18.15
C HIS A 162 -1.08 -6.78 -19.20
N THR A 163 -0.32 -7.78 -18.76
CA THR A 163 0.34 -8.75 -19.65
C THR A 163 -0.25 -10.15 -19.56
N ASP A 164 -1.27 -10.33 -18.71
CA ASP A 164 -1.92 -11.60 -18.37
C ASP A 164 -0.93 -12.77 -18.20
N ARG A 165 0.11 -12.53 -17.40
CA ARG A 165 1.18 -13.51 -17.18
C ARG A 165 1.88 -13.29 -15.86
N PHE A 166 2.55 -14.33 -15.39
CA PHE A 166 3.53 -14.20 -14.31
C PHE A 166 4.80 -13.51 -14.82
N ALA A 167 5.39 -12.68 -13.97
CA ALA A 167 6.74 -12.18 -14.15
C ALA A 167 7.37 -11.94 -12.76
N ARG A 168 8.64 -11.56 -12.74
CA ARG A 168 9.35 -11.25 -11.50
C ARG A 168 8.64 -10.17 -10.70
N THR A 169 8.43 -10.40 -9.41
CA THR A 169 7.89 -9.41 -8.47
C THR A 169 8.84 -8.22 -8.39
N PRO A 170 8.34 -6.97 -8.44
CA PRO A 170 9.21 -5.79 -8.40
C PRO A 170 10.05 -5.75 -7.11
N GLY A 171 11.33 -5.37 -7.21
CA GLY A 171 12.23 -5.28 -6.06
C GLY A 171 12.99 -6.58 -5.73
N GLN A 172 12.59 -7.72 -6.29
CA GLN A 172 13.30 -8.98 -6.10
C GLN A 172 14.70 -8.98 -6.74
N PRO A 173 15.71 -9.60 -6.09
CA PRO A 173 17.08 -9.64 -6.60
C PRO A 173 17.15 -10.41 -7.91
N GLU A 174 18.12 -10.08 -8.78
CA GLU A 174 18.30 -10.75 -10.09
C GLU A 174 18.54 -12.26 -9.95
N HIS A 175 19.34 -12.63 -8.96
CA HIS A 175 19.72 -14.01 -8.69
C HIS A 175 18.91 -14.61 -7.53
N VAL A 176 18.58 -15.89 -7.69
CA VAL A 176 17.88 -16.67 -6.67
C VAL A 176 18.82 -16.93 -5.48
N GLY A 177 18.30 -16.79 -4.26
CA GLY A 177 19.07 -17.07 -3.05
C GLY A 177 19.24 -18.58 -2.85
N ASP A 178 20.39 -18.99 -2.30
CA ASP A 178 20.70 -20.42 -2.09
C ASP A 178 20.08 -20.99 -0.79
N THR A 179 19.54 -20.13 0.08
CA THR A 179 18.87 -20.54 1.32
C THR A 179 17.51 -21.19 1.03
N HIS A 180 16.88 -21.80 2.05
CA HIS A 180 15.55 -22.37 1.88
C HIS A 180 14.52 -21.30 1.44
N TYR A 181 14.45 -20.17 2.16
CA TYR A 181 13.52 -19.08 1.85
C TYR A 181 13.95 -18.23 0.65
N GLY A 182 15.25 -18.01 0.46
CA GLY A 182 15.78 -17.24 -0.68
C GLY A 182 15.50 -17.90 -2.04
N ALA A 183 15.25 -19.21 -2.05
CA ALA A 183 14.79 -19.92 -3.25
C ALA A 183 13.36 -19.53 -3.67
N PHE A 184 12.57 -18.96 -2.77
CA PHE A 184 11.17 -18.56 -3.01
C PHE A 184 11.00 -17.06 -3.13
N GLY A 185 11.78 -16.26 -2.40
CA GLY A 185 11.87 -14.82 -2.60
C GLY A 185 12.46 -14.03 -1.45
N LEU A 186 12.00 -12.78 -1.32
CA LEU A 186 12.50 -11.83 -0.34
C LEU A 186 11.85 -12.08 1.01
N PHE A 187 12.67 -11.98 2.05
CA PHE A 187 12.25 -12.11 3.43
C PHE A 187 12.05 -10.73 4.04
N PHE A 188 10.91 -10.53 4.69
CA PHE A 188 10.54 -9.33 5.41
C PHE A 188 10.35 -9.65 6.90
N ASP A 189 10.85 -8.76 7.75
CA ASP A 189 10.72 -8.91 9.19
C ASP A 189 9.29 -8.60 9.68
N GLY A 190 9.01 -8.87 10.95
CA GLY A 190 7.73 -8.59 11.58
C GLY A 190 7.22 -7.16 11.39
N ALA A 191 8.10 -6.15 11.50
CA ALA A 191 7.69 -4.76 11.34
C ALA A 191 7.20 -4.48 9.92
N LYS A 192 7.93 -4.99 8.92
CA LYS A 192 7.53 -4.86 7.52
C LYS A 192 6.27 -5.66 7.20
N SER A 193 6.12 -6.85 7.76
CA SER A 193 4.93 -7.69 7.61
C SER A 193 3.68 -6.97 8.14
N VAL A 194 3.72 -6.43 9.36
CA VAL A 194 2.62 -5.61 9.91
C VAL A 194 2.30 -4.43 9.00
N SER A 195 3.32 -3.75 8.47
CA SER A 195 3.13 -2.66 7.50
C SER A 195 2.38 -3.11 6.24
N CYS A 196 2.72 -4.26 5.65
CA CYS A 196 2.01 -4.82 4.49
C CYS A 196 0.54 -5.11 4.82
N PHE A 197 0.28 -5.88 5.89
CA PHE A 197 -1.07 -6.28 6.26
C PHE A 197 -1.95 -5.10 6.71
N SER A 198 -1.39 -4.08 7.37
CA SER A 198 -2.15 -2.91 7.84
C SER A 198 -2.82 -2.10 6.72
N CYS A 199 -2.19 -2.05 5.54
CA CYS A 199 -2.75 -1.39 4.35
C CYS A 199 -3.73 -2.31 3.59
N HIS A 200 -3.72 -3.60 3.88
CA HIS A 200 -4.46 -4.65 3.17
C HIS A 200 -5.54 -5.32 4.03
N SER A 201 -5.83 -4.76 5.21
CA SER A 201 -6.83 -5.23 6.15
C SER A 201 -7.57 -4.04 6.77
N SER A 202 -8.77 -4.31 7.26
CA SER A 202 -9.61 -3.33 7.97
C SER A 202 -9.30 -3.33 9.46
N TYR A 203 -8.97 -4.50 9.99
CA TYR A 203 -8.62 -4.73 11.38
C TYR A 203 -7.47 -5.72 11.44
N LEU A 204 -6.37 -5.36 12.12
CA LEU A 204 -5.16 -6.17 12.24
C LEU A 204 -4.71 -6.20 13.70
N PRO A 205 -5.15 -7.17 14.50
CA PRO A 205 -4.60 -7.37 15.84
C PRO A 205 -3.15 -7.82 15.72
N ALA A 206 -2.25 -7.01 16.27
CA ALA A 206 -0.84 -7.35 16.35
C ALA A 206 -0.23 -6.86 17.68
N GLU A 207 0.55 -7.71 18.33
CA GLU A 207 1.32 -7.36 19.53
C GLU A 207 2.79 -7.69 19.30
N ASN A 208 3.68 -6.70 19.47
CA ASN A 208 5.11 -6.85 19.18
C ASN A 208 5.40 -7.42 17.79
N SER A 209 4.62 -7.07 16.77
CA SER A 209 4.70 -7.63 15.40
C SER A 209 4.29 -9.09 15.25
N SER A 210 3.73 -9.72 16.28
CA SER A 210 3.01 -10.99 16.17
C SER A 210 1.58 -10.70 15.69
N ILE A 211 1.22 -11.18 14.50
CA ILE A 211 -0.09 -10.93 13.88
C ILE A 211 -1.06 -12.06 14.24
N ASP A 212 -2.23 -11.71 14.78
CA ASP A 212 -3.34 -12.65 14.92
C ASP A 212 -4.20 -12.65 13.64
N PHE A 213 -3.86 -13.55 12.73
CA PHE A 213 -4.60 -13.73 11.48
C PHE A 213 -6.03 -14.27 11.67
N HIS A 214 -6.33 -14.93 12.79
CA HIS A 214 -7.68 -15.42 13.06
C HIS A 214 -8.61 -14.27 13.48
N GLY A 215 -8.09 -13.33 14.28
CA GLY A 215 -8.80 -12.12 14.68
C GLY A 215 -8.89 -11.06 13.57
N MET A 216 -8.07 -11.15 12.52
CA MET A 216 -7.99 -10.16 11.45
C MET A 216 -9.28 -10.05 10.62
N VAL A 217 -9.61 -8.82 10.18
CA VAL A 217 -10.57 -8.58 9.10
C VAL A 217 -9.80 -8.22 7.84
N SER A 218 -9.62 -9.20 6.95
CA SER A 218 -8.90 -9.03 5.68
C SER A 218 -9.62 -8.06 4.73
N SER A 219 -8.85 -7.44 3.84
CA SER A 219 -9.31 -6.43 2.88
C SER A 219 -9.88 -5.16 3.54
N ILE A 220 -10.22 -4.16 2.74
CA ILE A 220 -10.75 -2.86 3.19
C ILE A 220 -12.28 -2.91 3.13
N ASN A 221 -12.95 -2.61 4.25
CA ASN A 221 -14.41 -2.60 4.40
C ASN A 221 -14.94 -1.19 4.70
N CYS A 222 -16.24 -1.04 4.96
CA CYS A 222 -16.86 0.26 5.22
C CYS A 222 -16.23 0.95 6.45
N GLN A 223 -16.08 0.21 7.55
CA GLN A 223 -15.60 0.74 8.83
C GLN A 223 -14.10 1.05 8.83
N ARG A 224 -13.33 0.55 7.86
CA ARG A 224 -11.95 0.98 7.62
C ARG A 224 -11.89 2.47 7.26
N CYS A 225 -12.85 2.94 6.46
CA CYS A 225 -12.97 4.33 6.08
C CYS A 225 -13.83 5.11 7.08
N HIS A 226 -15.06 4.65 7.35
CA HIS A 226 -16.04 5.33 8.19
C HIS A 226 -15.77 5.21 9.71
N GLY A 227 -14.81 4.41 10.13
CA GLY A 227 -14.56 4.13 11.53
C GLY A 227 -15.61 3.19 12.16
N PRO A 228 -15.57 3.00 13.49
CA PRO A 228 -16.54 2.17 14.21
C PRO A 228 -17.95 2.77 14.20
N GLN A 229 -18.96 2.03 13.71
CA GLN A 229 -20.33 2.56 13.49
C GLN A 229 -21.45 1.88 14.31
N GLN A 230 -21.15 1.14 15.37
CA GLN A 230 -22.16 0.44 16.17
C GLN A 230 -23.19 1.39 16.79
N ALA A 231 -22.79 2.58 17.24
CA ALA A 231 -23.71 3.56 17.81
C ALA A 231 -24.68 4.11 16.75
N HIS A 232 -24.18 4.40 15.55
CA HIS A 232 -24.98 4.82 14.40
C HIS A 232 -26.02 3.77 14.01
N VAL A 233 -25.59 2.50 13.91
CA VAL A 233 -26.50 1.38 13.62
C VAL A 233 -27.54 1.20 14.73
N ALA A 234 -27.13 1.25 16.01
CA ALA A 234 -28.05 1.08 17.14
C ALA A 234 -29.09 2.21 17.25
N ALA A 235 -28.77 3.40 16.74
CA ALA A 235 -29.69 4.53 16.66
C ALA A 235 -30.59 4.51 15.41
N GLY A 236 -30.58 3.43 14.61
CA GLY A 236 -31.37 3.33 13.39
C GLY A 236 -30.90 4.28 12.28
N GLY A 237 -29.60 4.60 12.26
CA GLY A 237 -29.00 5.52 11.30
C GLY A 237 -28.96 6.97 11.74
N GLU A 238 -29.50 7.31 12.92
CA GLU A 238 -29.43 8.67 13.47
C GLU A 238 -28.08 8.94 14.18
N GLY A 239 -27.62 10.20 14.15
CA GLY A 239 -26.40 10.65 14.84
C GLY A 239 -25.39 11.35 13.92
N VAL A 240 -24.48 12.12 14.52
CA VAL A 240 -23.35 12.73 13.79
C VAL A 240 -22.29 11.66 13.57
N ILE A 241 -22.11 11.27 12.32
CA ILE A 241 -20.96 10.50 11.87
C ILE A 241 -19.77 11.45 11.85
N ASP A 242 -18.60 10.98 12.28
CA ASP A 242 -17.35 11.69 12.03
C ASP A 242 -17.10 11.71 10.51
N ASP A 243 -17.61 12.75 9.87
CA ASP A 243 -17.50 12.94 8.43
C ASP A 243 -16.12 13.51 8.12
N TRP A 244 -15.11 12.66 8.21
CA TRP A 244 -13.75 13.03 7.84
C TRP A 244 -13.66 13.45 6.37
N MET A 245 -14.63 13.10 5.51
CA MET A 245 -14.68 13.57 4.13
C MET A 245 -15.16 15.03 4.02
N ALA A 246 -15.80 15.57 5.06
CA ALA A 246 -16.15 16.99 5.18
C ALA A 246 -15.04 17.84 5.85
N THR A 247 -13.83 17.28 6.03
CA THR A 247 -12.66 17.99 6.58
C THR A 247 -11.89 18.76 5.50
N ASP A 248 -10.74 19.33 5.88
CA ASP A 248 -9.83 19.99 4.95
C ASP A 248 -9.39 19.02 3.84
N ARG A 249 -9.20 19.54 2.62
CA ARG A 249 -8.85 18.71 1.45
C ARG A 249 -7.54 17.95 1.62
N ILE A 250 -6.57 18.48 2.38
CA ILE A 250 -5.32 17.79 2.69
C ILE A 250 -5.59 16.60 3.61
N ASP A 251 -6.41 16.78 4.64
CA ASP A 251 -6.80 15.71 5.55
C ASP A 251 -7.54 14.59 4.80
N ALA A 252 -8.43 14.95 3.87
CA ALA A 252 -9.11 14.00 2.99
C ALA A 252 -8.12 13.21 2.10
N VAL A 253 -7.11 13.86 1.53
CA VAL A 253 -6.06 13.20 0.75
C VAL A 253 -5.19 12.30 1.63
N HIS A 254 -4.81 12.78 2.82
CA HIS A 254 -4.00 12.03 3.77
C HIS A 254 -4.67 10.75 4.25
N ARG A 255 -6.00 10.76 4.38
CA ARG A 255 -6.78 9.56 4.71
C ARG A 255 -6.62 8.47 3.64
N CYS A 256 -6.67 8.83 2.36
CA CYS A 256 -6.40 7.90 1.26
C CYS A 256 -4.93 7.46 1.23
N GLY A 257 -4.02 8.39 1.51
CA GLY A 257 -2.58 8.14 1.52
C GLY A 257 -2.08 7.30 2.69
N GLN A 258 -2.90 6.99 3.69
CA GLN A 258 -2.58 5.97 4.69
C GLN A 258 -2.16 4.64 4.03
N CYS A 259 -2.80 4.29 2.91
CA CYS A 259 -2.47 3.09 2.13
C CYS A 259 -1.77 3.47 0.80
N HIS A 260 -2.22 4.54 0.14
CA HIS A 260 -1.69 4.97 -1.15
C HIS A 260 -0.42 5.81 -1.09
N ARG A 261 0.16 5.93 0.12
CA ARG A 261 1.32 6.74 0.51
C ARG A 261 1.12 8.24 0.36
N ASN A 262 1.60 8.98 1.34
CA ASN A 262 1.55 10.43 1.35
C ASN A 262 2.85 11.04 0.82
N ALA A 263 2.76 12.29 0.35
CA ALA A 263 3.91 13.02 -0.19
C ALA A 263 4.96 13.35 0.87
N ASP A 264 4.54 13.57 2.12
CA ASP A 264 5.42 13.84 3.26
C ASP A 264 6.18 12.60 3.76
N GLU A 265 5.78 11.41 3.31
CA GLU A 265 6.49 10.14 3.55
C GLU A 265 7.59 9.85 2.52
N GLN A 266 7.65 10.62 1.42
CA GLN A 266 8.64 10.43 0.36
C GLN A 266 9.86 11.31 0.60
N GLU A 267 11.04 10.87 0.18
CA GLU A 267 12.20 11.75 0.22
C GLU A 267 12.00 12.89 -0.81
N PRO A 268 12.31 14.15 -0.48
CA PRO A 268 12.01 15.29 -1.35
C PRO A 268 12.61 15.19 -2.76
N ASP A 269 13.73 14.49 -2.92
CA ASP A 269 14.40 14.27 -4.20
C ASP A 269 13.82 13.11 -5.03
N GLU A 270 12.88 12.35 -4.48
CA GLU A 270 12.12 11.29 -5.17
C GLU A 270 10.88 11.86 -5.89
N ILE A 271 10.32 12.98 -5.41
CA ILE A 271 9.15 13.61 -6.03
C ILE A 271 9.59 14.42 -7.26
N ARG A 272 9.73 13.73 -8.38
CA ARG A 272 10.20 14.31 -9.64
C ARG A 272 9.46 13.76 -10.83
N THR A 273 9.48 14.50 -11.93
CA THR A 273 8.72 14.16 -13.14
C THR A 273 9.29 12.96 -13.90
N ASP A 274 10.60 12.73 -13.77
CA ASP A 274 11.38 11.66 -14.37
C ASP A 274 11.40 10.37 -13.52
N ASN A 275 10.97 10.45 -12.25
CA ASN A 275 10.84 9.27 -11.40
C ASN A 275 9.50 8.57 -11.68
N LEU A 276 9.52 7.51 -12.49
CA LEU A 276 8.31 6.77 -12.85
C LEU A 276 7.77 5.88 -11.71
N ASP A 277 8.56 5.62 -10.67
CA ASP A 277 8.10 4.79 -9.55
C ASP A 277 7.09 5.52 -8.66
N ILE A 278 7.12 6.86 -8.65
CA ILE A 278 6.24 7.68 -7.80
C ILE A 278 4.78 7.66 -8.28
N VAL A 279 4.53 7.33 -9.57
CA VAL A 279 3.18 7.40 -10.16
C VAL A 279 2.21 6.38 -9.57
N ARG A 280 2.72 5.35 -8.88
CA ARG A 280 1.90 4.38 -8.14
C ARG A 280 1.33 4.93 -6.83
N PHE A 281 1.85 6.07 -6.35
CA PHE A 281 1.40 6.77 -5.16
C PHE A 281 0.56 7.99 -5.56
N GLN A 282 -0.74 7.75 -5.76
CA GLN A 282 -1.66 8.73 -6.34
C GLN A 282 -1.74 10.05 -5.56
N PRO A 283 -1.77 10.06 -4.20
CA PRO A 283 -1.74 11.29 -3.41
C PRO A 283 -0.52 12.16 -3.72
N VAL A 284 0.65 11.54 -3.91
CA VAL A 284 1.91 12.26 -4.20
C VAL A 284 1.77 13.03 -5.50
N GLY A 285 1.27 12.41 -6.57
CA GLY A 285 1.01 13.11 -7.84
C GLY A 285 -0.07 14.19 -7.70
N LEU A 286 -1.19 13.86 -7.05
CA LEU A 286 -2.35 14.74 -6.92
C LEU A 286 -1.98 16.07 -6.28
N LEU A 287 -1.24 16.04 -5.16
CA LEU A 287 -0.82 17.23 -4.42
C LEU A 287 0.06 18.17 -5.24
N GLN A 288 0.71 17.67 -6.28
CA GLN A 288 1.56 18.45 -7.17
C GLN A 288 0.84 18.94 -8.43
N SER A 289 -0.41 18.52 -8.63
CA SER A 289 -1.18 18.90 -9.81
C SER A 289 -1.65 20.37 -9.72
N PRO A 290 -1.63 21.13 -10.83
CA PRO A 290 -2.21 22.46 -10.86
C PRO A 290 -3.68 22.47 -10.41
N CYS A 291 -4.42 21.41 -10.75
CA CYS A 291 -5.81 21.25 -10.34
C CYS A 291 -5.98 21.26 -8.81
N PHE A 292 -5.09 20.59 -8.07
CA PHE A 292 -5.17 20.53 -6.61
C PHE A 292 -4.70 21.84 -5.95
N ILE A 293 -3.66 22.46 -6.52
CA ILE A 293 -3.11 23.72 -6.02
C ILE A 293 -4.14 24.85 -6.15
N GLU A 294 -4.87 24.89 -7.27
CA GLU A 294 -5.78 25.99 -7.64
C GLU A 294 -7.26 25.72 -7.29
N SER A 295 -7.57 24.65 -6.57
CA SER A 295 -8.95 24.32 -6.18
C SER A 295 -9.05 23.64 -4.82
N GLU A 296 -10.28 23.36 -4.39
CA GLU A 296 -10.60 22.62 -3.16
C GLU A 296 -10.82 21.11 -3.41
N MET A 297 -10.31 20.56 -4.53
CA MET A 297 -10.56 19.17 -4.89
C MET A 297 -9.82 18.17 -4.00
N SER A 298 -10.37 16.96 -3.92
CA SER A 298 -9.76 15.80 -3.28
C SER A 298 -9.94 14.56 -4.18
N CYS A 299 -9.58 13.38 -3.68
CA CYS A 299 -9.78 12.11 -4.40
C CYS A 299 -11.26 11.90 -4.80
N THR A 300 -12.19 12.25 -3.90
CA THR A 300 -13.63 12.00 -4.07
C THR A 300 -14.33 13.01 -4.96
N THR A 301 -13.65 14.10 -5.35
CA THR A 301 -14.11 14.97 -6.43
C THR A 301 -14.19 14.22 -7.76
N CYS A 302 -13.34 13.20 -7.95
CA CYS A 302 -13.22 12.46 -9.21
C CYS A 302 -13.67 10.99 -9.10
N HIS A 303 -13.48 10.37 -7.94
CA HIS A 303 -13.71 8.94 -7.73
C HIS A 303 -14.76 8.69 -6.64
N ASP A 304 -15.69 7.79 -6.94
CA ASP A 304 -16.56 7.17 -5.96
C ASP A 304 -15.82 5.96 -5.37
N PRO A 305 -15.41 5.98 -4.08
CA PRO A 305 -14.66 4.89 -3.47
C PRO A 305 -15.50 3.63 -3.28
N HIS A 306 -16.83 3.71 -3.45
CA HIS A 306 -17.74 2.59 -3.33
C HIS A 306 -17.95 1.82 -4.64
N LYS A 307 -17.40 2.33 -5.75
CA LYS A 307 -17.53 1.71 -7.08
C LYS A 307 -16.19 1.24 -7.60
N SER A 308 -16.23 0.15 -8.36
CA SER A 308 -15.06 -0.31 -9.10
C SER A 308 -14.62 0.77 -10.11
N LEU A 309 -13.32 0.86 -10.40
CA LEU A 309 -12.80 1.82 -11.37
C LEU A 309 -13.47 1.67 -12.75
N ALA A 310 -13.75 0.43 -13.17
CA ALA A 310 -14.43 0.15 -14.43
C ALA A 310 -15.85 0.73 -14.48
N ALA A 311 -16.60 0.71 -13.36
CA ALA A 311 -17.95 1.23 -13.30
C ALA A 311 -18.03 2.77 -13.36
N GLN A 312 -16.91 3.46 -13.11
CA GLN A 312 -16.81 4.93 -13.11
C GLN A 312 -15.88 5.48 -14.21
N ASP A 313 -15.42 4.63 -15.14
CA ASP A 313 -14.56 5.07 -16.23
C ASP A 313 -15.35 5.95 -17.21
N SER A 314 -15.07 7.25 -17.16
CA SER A 314 -15.60 8.25 -18.07
C SER A 314 -14.54 8.75 -19.06
N LYS A 315 -13.34 8.16 -19.06
CA LYS A 315 -12.14 8.72 -19.70
C LYS A 315 -11.84 10.16 -19.27
N GLY A 316 -12.18 10.48 -18.03
CA GLY A 316 -12.02 11.79 -17.42
C GLY A 316 -13.00 12.85 -17.92
N ILE A 317 -13.92 12.53 -18.84
CA ILE A 317 -14.83 13.52 -19.42
C ILE A 317 -15.67 14.17 -18.33
N TRP A 318 -16.38 13.38 -17.52
CA TRP A 318 -17.29 13.95 -16.53
C TRP A 318 -16.53 14.70 -15.42
N GLN A 319 -15.41 14.16 -14.95
CA GLN A 319 -14.58 14.76 -13.91
C GLN A 319 -13.96 16.09 -14.36
N CYS A 320 -13.36 16.14 -15.55
CA CYS A 320 -12.63 17.32 -16.01
C CYS A 320 -13.56 18.47 -16.40
N VAL A 321 -14.70 18.19 -17.06
CA VAL A 321 -15.60 19.24 -17.56
C VAL A 321 -16.43 19.94 -16.47
N GLN A 322 -16.35 19.49 -15.20
CA GLN A 322 -16.92 20.24 -14.08
C GLN A 322 -16.20 21.58 -13.87
N CYS A 323 -14.88 21.61 -14.12
CA CYS A 323 -14.07 22.82 -14.02
C CYS A 323 -13.65 23.35 -15.39
N HIS A 324 -13.45 22.47 -16.38
CA HIS A 324 -13.04 22.82 -17.74
C HIS A 324 -14.25 23.04 -18.66
N ASP A 325 -14.75 24.27 -18.70
CA ASP A 325 -15.92 24.66 -19.46
C ASP A 325 -15.51 25.59 -20.63
N PRO A 326 -15.96 25.34 -21.89
CA PRO A 326 -15.74 26.28 -22.99
C PRO A 326 -16.19 27.73 -22.71
N GLN A 327 -17.13 27.94 -21.78
CA GLN A 327 -17.65 29.24 -21.36
C GLN A 327 -16.80 29.91 -20.28
N GLN A 328 -15.89 29.19 -19.62
CA GLN A 328 -14.99 29.71 -18.59
C GLN A 328 -13.64 30.07 -19.21
N PRO A 329 -13.30 31.37 -19.38
CA PRO A 329 -12.12 31.78 -20.15
C PRO A 329 -10.79 31.34 -19.53
N GLN A 330 -10.75 31.09 -18.22
CA GLN A 330 -9.54 30.66 -17.51
C GLN A 330 -9.37 29.14 -17.47
N HIS A 331 -10.47 28.38 -17.60
CA HIS A 331 -10.47 26.92 -17.61
C HIS A 331 -11.20 26.43 -18.86
N THR A 332 -10.74 26.85 -20.04
CA THR A 332 -11.37 26.42 -21.29
C THR A 332 -11.15 24.93 -21.52
N THR A 333 -12.09 24.28 -22.19
CA THR A 333 -11.90 22.91 -22.69
C THR A 333 -10.71 22.83 -23.64
N CYS A 334 -10.08 21.66 -23.68
CA CYS A 334 -8.86 21.39 -24.42
C CYS A 334 -8.85 21.95 -25.85
N GLY A 335 -7.85 22.80 -26.13
CA GLY A 335 -7.63 23.40 -27.45
C GLY A 335 -7.19 22.40 -28.53
N ALA A 336 -6.76 21.19 -28.14
CA ALA A 336 -6.40 20.12 -29.09
C ALA A 336 -7.63 19.48 -29.77
N GLY A 337 -8.86 19.84 -29.37
CA GLY A 337 -10.09 19.34 -29.98
C GLY A 337 -10.44 17.88 -29.62
N ASN A 338 -9.64 17.23 -28.77
CA ASN A 338 -9.96 15.93 -28.19
C ASN A 338 -10.83 16.14 -26.94
N ARG A 339 -12.07 15.64 -26.99
CA ARG A 339 -13.11 15.85 -25.95
C ARG A 339 -13.72 14.54 -25.46
N ASP A 340 -13.26 13.42 -25.99
CA ASP A 340 -13.74 12.07 -25.70
C ASP A 340 -12.77 11.27 -24.83
N ASP A 341 -11.56 11.78 -24.59
CA ASP A 341 -10.61 11.17 -23.67
C ASP A 341 -9.59 12.20 -23.15
N CYS A 342 -9.82 12.71 -21.94
CA CYS A 342 -8.90 13.64 -21.30
C CYS A 342 -7.69 12.92 -20.67
N LEU A 343 -7.90 11.69 -20.17
CA LEU A 343 -6.88 10.93 -19.43
C LEU A 343 -5.70 10.56 -20.33
N ARG A 344 -5.95 10.25 -21.61
CA ARG A 344 -4.89 9.90 -22.56
C ARG A 344 -3.73 10.89 -22.60
N CYS A 345 -4.02 12.19 -22.44
CA CYS A 345 -2.98 13.23 -22.43
C CYS A 345 -2.68 13.76 -21.03
N HIS A 346 -3.70 13.94 -20.18
CA HIS A 346 -3.51 14.61 -18.89
C HIS A 346 -3.22 13.66 -17.73
N MET A 347 -3.61 12.38 -17.82
CA MET A 347 -3.36 11.38 -16.79
C MET A 347 -2.97 10.05 -17.45
N PRO A 348 -1.90 10.03 -18.28
CA PRO A 348 -1.55 8.86 -19.05
C PRO A 348 -1.17 7.69 -18.13
N ALA A 349 -1.38 6.46 -18.61
CA ALA A 349 -0.88 5.26 -17.94
C ALA A 349 0.64 5.13 -18.15
N VAL A 350 1.40 5.39 -17.10
CA VAL A 350 2.86 5.38 -17.09
C VAL A 350 3.37 3.97 -16.78
N PRO A 351 4.29 3.40 -17.58
CA PRO A 351 4.92 2.13 -17.26
C PRO A 351 5.93 2.31 -16.13
N MET A 352 5.70 1.64 -15.00
CA MET A 352 6.70 1.49 -13.93
C MET A 352 7.71 0.42 -14.32
N ASN A 353 7.23 -0.66 -14.95
CA ASN A 353 8.05 -1.71 -15.55
C ASN A 353 7.30 -2.32 -16.75
N PRO A 354 7.89 -3.29 -17.48
CA PRO A 354 7.26 -3.87 -18.67
C PRO A 354 5.89 -4.54 -18.45
N ASN A 355 5.54 -4.90 -17.21
CA ASN A 355 4.35 -5.67 -16.88
C ASN A 355 3.27 -4.87 -16.15
N ILE A 356 3.55 -3.65 -15.68
CA ILE A 356 2.59 -2.86 -14.90
C ILE A 356 2.66 -1.38 -15.23
N ARG A 357 1.48 -0.76 -15.25
CA ARG A 357 1.27 0.66 -15.53
C ARG A 357 0.36 1.26 -14.48
N PHE A 358 0.59 2.52 -14.14
CA PHE A 358 -0.25 3.30 -13.24
C PHE A 358 -0.63 4.63 -13.89
N THR A 359 -1.84 5.09 -13.61
CA THR A 359 -2.34 6.39 -14.05
C THR A 359 -1.59 7.52 -13.35
N ASP A 360 -1.02 8.46 -14.11
CA ASP A 360 -0.32 9.61 -13.56
C ASP A 360 -1.31 10.62 -12.94
N HIS A 361 -1.34 10.69 -11.61
CA HIS A 361 -2.20 11.64 -10.87
C HIS A 361 -1.57 13.03 -10.71
N TRP A 362 -0.45 13.32 -11.37
CA TRP A 362 0.07 14.69 -11.47
C TRP A 362 -0.75 15.57 -12.43
N ILE A 363 -1.67 14.99 -13.19
CA ILE A 363 -2.67 15.68 -14.03
C ILE A 363 -2.02 16.74 -14.93
N ARG A 364 -1.20 16.29 -15.87
CA ARG A 364 -0.47 17.15 -16.81
C ARG A 364 -0.19 16.42 -18.12
N VAL A 365 0.06 17.21 -19.15
CA VAL A 365 0.58 16.67 -20.41
C VAL A 365 2.04 16.26 -20.21
N ARG A 366 2.37 15.04 -20.64
CA ARG A 366 3.72 14.47 -20.59
C ARG A 366 4.34 14.49 -21.99
N ASP A 367 5.44 15.22 -22.16
CA ASP A 367 6.18 15.25 -23.42
C ASP A 367 7.02 13.99 -23.65
N ASP A 368 7.38 13.29 -22.57
CA ASP A 368 8.20 12.07 -22.55
C ASP A 368 7.40 10.80 -22.86
N ILE A 369 6.07 10.87 -22.75
CA ILE A 369 5.14 9.79 -23.07
C ILE A 369 4.26 10.25 -24.24
N GLN A 370 4.89 10.47 -25.39
CA GLN A 370 4.13 10.51 -26.64
C GLN A 370 3.80 9.07 -27.02
N GLU A 371 2.57 8.64 -26.74
CA GLU A 371 1.99 7.53 -27.49
C GLU A 371 2.09 7.89 -28.98
N THR A 372 2.69 6.98 -29.77
CA THR A 372 2.58 7.03 -31.23
C THR A 372 1.13 7.29 -31.61
N LYS A 373 0.91 8.42 -32.29
CA LYS A 373 -0.41 8.87 -32.78
C LYS A 373 -1.24 7.77 -33.42
#